data_AF-A0A2W2HYL9-F1
#
_entry.id   AF-A0A2W2HYL9-F1
#
_cell.length_a   1.000
_cell.length_b   1.000
_cell.length_c   1.000
_cell.angle_alpha   90.00
_cell.angle_beta   90.00
_cell.angle_gamma   90.00
#
_symmetry.space_group_name_H-M   'P 1'
#
loop_
_entity.id
_entity.type
_entity.pdbx_description
1 polymer ?
#
loop_
_entity_poly.entity_id
_entity_poly.type
_entity_poly.pdbx_seq_one_letter_code
_entity_poly.pdbx_strand_id
1 'polypeptide(L)'
;MDGGADRRADRDQPQRRPYERLFGQTVPFTADTLARLYPGGADDYPAVFGAATDTAIAEGFMLAADGEEIKALAAAAYHPAG
;
A
#
# COMPACT_ATOMS: atom_id res chain seq x y z
N MET A 1 -17.16 -3.00 -43.94
CA MET A 1 -15.96 -3.28 -43.14
C MET A 1 -15.23 -1.97 -43.01
N ASP A 2 -15.38 -1.29 -41.88
CA ASP A 2 -14.72 -0.02 -41.60
C ASP A 2 -13.89 -0.21 -40.32
N GLY A 3 -12.60 0.04 -40.44
CA GLY A 3 -11.59 -0.18 -39.42
C GLY A 3 -10.88 1.13 -39.16
N GLY A 4 -10.83 1.54 -37.91
CA GLY A 4 -10.13 2.75 -37.52
C GLY A 4 -10.39 3.10 -36.08
N ALA A 5 -10.06 2.18 -35.18
CA ALA A 5 -10.13 2.38 -33.74
C ALA A 5 -9.47 3.70 -33.34
N ASP A 6 -10.27 4.48 -32.63
CA ASP A 6 -9.95 5.70 -31.92
C ASP A 6 -8.68 5.53 -31.06
N ARG A 7 -7.61 6.20 -31.46
CA ARG A 7 -6.29 6.18 -30.81
C ARG A 7 -6.03 7.48 -30.03
N ARG A 8 -7.06 8.22 -29.61
CA ARG A 8 -6.92 9.50 -28.90
C ARG A 8 -7.46 9.44 -27.47
N ALA A 9 -6.84 8.65 -26.60
CA ALA A 9 -7.03 8.81 -25.15
C ALA A 9 -5.80 8.41 -24.30
N ASP A 10 -4.60 8.35 -24.88
CA ASP A 10 -3.37 7.97 -24.17
C ASP A 10 -2.35 9.12 -24.16
N ARG A 11 -2.69 10.26 -23.52
CA ARG A 11 -1.83 11.46 -23.53
C ARG A 11 -1.57 12.16 -22.20
N ASP A 12 -2.01 11.61 -21.06
CA ASP A 12 -1.81 12.26 -19.75
C ASP A 12 -1.31 11.32 -18.63
N GLN A 13 -0.52 10.29 -18.96
CA GLN A 13 0.30 9.64 -17.93
C GLN A 13 1.68 10.33 -17.88
N PRO A 14 2.12 10.87 -16.72
CA PRO A 14 3.49 11.35 -16.58
C PRO A 14 4.42 10.21 -16.96
N GLN A 15 5.37 10.49 -17.85
CA GLN A 15 6.28 9.50 -18.40
C GLN A 15 7.03 8.81 -17.26
N ARG A 16 6.57 7.61 -16.85
CA ARG A 16 7.22 6.85 -15.77
C ARG A 16 8.69 6.74 -16.09
N ARG A 17 9.53 7.16 -15.15
CA ARG A 17 10.97 7.16 -15.38
C ARG A 17 11.44 5.70 -15.53
N PRO A 18 12.48 5.42 -16.33
CA PRO A 18 12.95 4.05 -16.52
C PRO A 18 13.26 3.32 -15.21
N TYR A 19 13.74 4.05 -14.20
CA TYR A 19 14.01 3.52 -12.87
C TYR A 19 12.74 3.16 -12.08
N GLU A 20 11.64 3.91 -12.21
CA GLU A 20 10.35 3.58 -11.56
C GLU A 20 9.73 2.30 -12.11
N ARG A 21 10.02 1.95 -13.37
CA ARG A 21 9.60 0.68 -13.96
C ARG A 21 10.40 -0.52 -13.46
N LEU A 22 11.68 -0.30 -13.12
CA LEU A 22 12.58 -1.35 -12.66
C LEU A 22 12.43 -1.62 -11.15
N PHE A 23 12.22 -0.57 -10.36
CA PHE A 23 12.25 -0.66 -8.89
C PHE A 23 10.89 -0.42 -8.22
N GLY A 24 9.87 -0.04 -8.99
CA GLY A 24 8.59 0.34 -8.44
C GLY A 24 8.61 1.73 -7.80
N GLN A 25 7.54 2.04 -7.08
CA GLN A 25 7.36 3.30 -6.38
C GLN A 25 6.60 3.04 -5.08
N THR A 26 6.97 3.75 -4.02
CA THR A 26 6.23 3.77 -2.77
C THR A 26 5.29 4.96 -2.78
N VAL A 27 3.99 4.69 -2.80
CA VAL A 27 2.95 5.72 -2.77
C VAL A 27 2.21 5.60 -1.45
N PRO A 28 2.20 6.65 -0.60
CA PRO A 28 1.42 6.61 0.64
C PRO A 28 -0.07 6.49 0.34
N PHE A 29 -0.80 5.79 1.20
CA PHE A 29 -2.25 5.74 1.09
C PHE A 29 -2.89 7.12 1.30
N THR A 30 -4.00 7.36 0.60
CA THR A 30 -4.80 8.57 0.78
C THR A 30 -5.51 8.56 2.13
N ALA A 31 -5.89 9.74 2.64
CA ALA A 31 -6.68 9.86 3.86
C ALA A 31 -7.98 9.02 3.79
N ASP A 32 -8.69 9.05 2.66
CA ASP A 32 -9.90 8.23 2.44
C ASP A 32 -9.61 6.73 2.54
N THR A 33 -8.47 6.29 2.03
CA THR A 33 -8.05 4.88 2.11
C THR A 33 -7.73 4.51 3.56
N LEU A 34 -7.01 5.37 4.27
CA LEU A 34 -6.68 5.15 5.68
C LEU A 34 -7.93 5.12 6.56
N ALA A 35 -8.89 6.03 6.35
CA ALA A 35 -10.15 6.05 7.10
C ALA A 35 -11.00 4.80 6.85
N ARG A 36 -10.94 4.21 5.64
CA ARG A 36 -11.64 2.96 5.32
C ARG A 36 -10.97 1.74 5.94
N LEU A 37 -9.63 1.71 5.98
CA LEU A 37 -8.86 0.60 6.54
C LEU A 37 -8.81 0.63 8.07
N TYR A 38 -8.78 1.83 8.64
CA TYR A 38 -8.63 2.09 10.06
C TYR A 38 -9.66 3.13 10.51
N PRO A 39 -10.94 2.74 10.71
CA PRO A 39 -12.01 3.68 11.07
C PRO A 39 -11.77 4.41 12.40
N GLY A 40 -11.12 3.76 13.37
CA GLY A 40 -10.64 4.34 14.63
C GLY A 40 -9.25 4.99 14.51
N GLY A 41 -8.68 5.09 13.31
CA GLY A 41 -7.42 5.76 13.05
C GLY A 41 -6.24 5.12 13.78
N ALA A 42 -5.53 5.93 14.57
CA ALA A 42 -4.33 5.54 15.30
C ALA A 42 -4.59 4.44 16.33
N ASP A 43 -5.78 4.42 16.92
CA ASP A 43 -6.14 3.47 17.97
C ASP A 43 -6.40 2.07 17.37
N ASP A 44 -6.96 2.02 16.15
CA ASP A 44 -7.22 0.76 15.43
C ASP A 44 -5.98 0.20 14.74
N TYR A 45 -5.07 1.08 14.32
CA TYR A 45 -3.96 0.73 13.42
C TYR A 45 -3.09 -0.42 13.95
N PRO A 46 -2.57 -0.42 15.20
CA PRO A 46 -1.73 -1.50 15.69
C PRO A 46 -2.43 -2.86 15.69
N ALA A 47 -3.72 -2.90 16.04
CA ALA A 47 -4.48 -4.14 16.11
C ALA A 47 -4.78 -4.70 14.72
N VAL A 48 -5.27 -3.85 13.81
CA VAL A 48 -5.63 -4.27 12.44
C VAL A 48 -4.38 -4.65 11.64
N PHE A 49 -3.31 -3.85 11.72
CA PHE A 49 -2.04 -4.14 11.05
C PHE A 49 -1.38 -5.40 11.63
N GLY A 50 -1.42 -5.57 12.95
CA GLY A 50 -0.90 -6.75 13.64
C GLY A 50 -1.58 -8.04 13.17
N ALA A 51 -2.91 -8.06 13.11
CA ALA A 51 -3.66 -9.22 12.63
C ALA A 51 -3.36 -9.57 11.16
N ALA A 52 -3.20 -8.55 10.30
CA ALA A 52 -2.80 -8.75 8.91
C ALA A 52 -1.38 -9.35 8.80
N THR A 53 -0.45 -8.89 9.65
CA THR A 53 0.91 -9.43 9.74
C THR A 53 0.89 -10.90 10.18
N ASP A 54 0.11 -11.23 11.20
CA ASP A 54 -0.04 -12.60 11.69
C ASP A 54 -0.63 -13.53 10.62
N THR A 55 -1.59 -13.02 9.85
CA THR A 55 -2.16 -13.76 8.70
C THR A 55 -1.10 -14.02 7.64
N ALA A 56 -0.30 -13.01 7.26
CA ALA A 56 0.75 -13.16 6.27
C ALA A 56 1.83 -14.17 6.71
N ILE A 57 2.15 -14.24 8.01
CA ILE A 57 3.03 -15.26 8.58
C ILE A 57 2.39 -16.64 8.47
N ALA A 58 1.12 -16.77 8.87
CA ALA A 58 0.40 -18.06 8.82
C ALA A 58 0.27 -18.61 7.40
N GLU A 59 0.13 -17.73 6.41
CA GLU A 59 0.06 -18.09 4.98
C GLU A 59 1.45 -18.32 4.34
N GLY A 60 2.54 -18.10 5.09
CA GLY A 60 3.90 -18.34 4.63
C GLY A 60 4.47 -17.23 3.74
N PHE A 61 3.85 -16.05 3.71
CA PHE A 61 4.37 -14.87 3.00
C PHE A 61 5.46 -14.13 3.81
N MET A 62 5.47 -14.28 5.13
CA MET A 62 6.45 -13.65 6.03
C MET A 62 7.05 -14.66 7.01
N LEU A 63 8.26 -14.38 7.48
CA LEU A 63 8.91 -15.19 8.52
C LEU A 63 8.36 -14.79 9.89
N ALA A 64 8.03 -15.78 10.71
CA ALA A 64 7.58 -15.54 12.08
C ALA A 64 8.62 -14.78 12.93
N ALA A 65 9.91 -14.95 12.63
CA ALA A 65 11.00 -14.27 13.33
C ALA A 65 10.94 -12.74 13.20
N ASP A 66 10.36 -12.24 12.10
CA ASP A 66 10.34 -10.81 11.78
C ASP A 66 9.05 -10.13 12.27
N GLY A 67 8.06 -10.91 12.73
CA GLY A 67 6.70 -10.41 13.01
C GLY A 67 6.65 -9.32 14.06
N GLU A 68 7.36 -9.50 15.18
CA GLU A 68 7.39 -8.50 16.26
C GLU A 68 8.12 -7.23 15.85
N GLU A 69 9.22 -7.34 15.11
CA GLU A 69 9.95 -6.18 14.59
C GLU A 69 9.09 -5.38 13.62
N ILE A 70 8.42 -6.06 12.67
CA ILE A 70 7.53 -5.42 11.69
C ILE A 70 6.39 -4.67 12.39
N LYS A 71 5.75 -5.27 13.40
CA LYS A 71 4.67 -4.61 14.18
C LYS A 71 5.19 -3.40 14.96
N ALA A 72 6.38 -3.49 15.56
CA ALA A 72 6.98 -2.38 16.29
C ALA A 72 7.34 -1.21 15.35
N LEU A 73 7.94 -1.50 14.20
CA LEU A 73 8.26 -0.50 13.17
C LEU A 73 7.00 0.18 12.64
N ALA A 74 5.95 -0.58 12.39
CA ALA A 74 4.65 -0.06 11.96
C ALA A 74 4.08 0.94 12.99
N ALA A 75 4.05 0.56 14.27
CA ALA A 75 3.57 1.43 15.34
C ALA A 75 4.39 2.74 15.46
N ALA A 76 5.70 2.67 15.28
CA ALA A 76 6.57 3.85 15.30
C ALA A 76 6.44 4.73 14.05
N ALA A 77 6.06 4.15 12.91
CA ALA A 77 5.92 4.85 11.64
C ALA A 77 4.54 5.47 11.41
N TYR A 78 3.55 5.16 12.26
CA TYR A 78 2.20 5.71 12.09
C TYR A 78 2.22 7.23 12.28
N HIS A 79 1.96 7.95 11.19
CA HIS A 79 1.72 9.38 11.22
C HIS A 79 0.23 9.61 10.98
N PRO A 80 -0.50 10.30 11.88
CA PRO A 80 -1.87 10.68 11.60
C PRO A 80 -1.90 11.52 10.32
N ALA A 81 -2.87 11.24 9.44
CA ALA A 81 -3.13 12.10 8.29
C ALA A 81 -3.46 13.50 8.81
N GLY A 82 -2.62 14.48 8.45
CA GLY A 82 -2.83 15.89 8.78
C GLY A 82 -3.93 16.54 7.95
#